data_AF-A0A378I4T8-F1
#
_entry.id   AF-A0A378I4T8-F1
#
_cell.length_a   1.000
_cell.length_b   1.000
_cell.length_c   1.000
_cell.angle_alpha   90.00
_cell.angle_beta   90.00
_cell.angle_gamma   90.00
#
_symmetry.space_group_name_H-M   'P 1'
#
loop_
_entity.id
_entity.type
_entity.pdbx_description
1 polymer ?
#
loop_
_entity_poly.entity_id
_entity_poly.type
_entity_poly.pdbx_seq_one_letter_code
_entity_poly.pdbx_strand_id
1 'polypeptide(L)'
;MRLVCLVLHLDHFNKDKGGRCPLDNFIRDINPIILSTCMRHIYVFDENQVNNYPETLEKLITYLNTPRQHHSPIKYNYLNNGVDAYSFLLLWSIGALNKDKLLQDDRVLNAIRKTYQQYEQAKEGKKQSAFNKNKEFLNCFLLDAKRMHKALIDFISVDALKEKTPTEKEEIVAQFKEACHKCAEARDSGLLDHLIKFNYTNFLLDSDSLKEMILDNLHAAEESLQHKLEEKNKSPSRLITFFANEELREEQEDLPRKDEESRQQIALRIADLNTLITSLEMGASARAKLIM
;
A
#
# COMPACT_ATOMS: atom_id res chain seq x y z
N MET A 1 4.37 -8.05 1.69
CA MET A 1 3.93 -7.50 3.01
C MET A 1 2.48 -7.92 3.28
N ARG A 2 2.14 -8.53 4.43
CA ARG A 2 0.73 -8.82 4.78
C ARG A 2 0.03 -7.55 5.27
N LEU A 3 -1.17 -7.29 4.80
CA LEU A 3 -1.99 -6.15 5.21
C LEU A 3 -2.63 -6.44 6.58
N VAL A 4 -2.00 -5.94 7.63
CA VAL A 4 -2.52 -5.99 9.02
C VAL A 4 -3.06 -4.63 9.48
N CYS A 5 -3.32 -3.73 8.53
CA CYS A 5 -3.82 -2.39 8.81
C CYS A 5 -5.32 -2.39 9.11
N LEU A 6 -5.70 -1.55 10.05
CA LEU A 6 -7.06 -1.24 10.46
C LEU A 6 -7.31 0.24 10.16
N VAL A 7 -8.54 0.56 9.77
CA VAL A 7 -8.93 1.94 9.45
C VAL A 7 -10.19 2.32 10.21
N LEU A 8 -10.11 3.42 10.96
CA LEU A 8 -11.28 4.12 11.47
C LEU A 8 -11.47 5.40 10.68
N HIS A 9 -12.56 5.50 9.94
CA HIS A 9 -12.96 6.69 9.20
C HIS A 9 -14.14 7.36 9.90
N LEU A 10 -13.98 8.63 10.29
CA LEU A 10 -15.04 9.48 10.82
C LEU A 10 -15.41 10.56 9.79
N ASP A 11 -16.69 10.68 9.45
CA ASP A 11 -17.21 11.63 8.48
C ASP A 11 -17.97 12.77 9.19
N HIS A 12 -17.63 14.02 8.87
CA HIS A 12 -18.20 15.23 9.47
C HIS A 12 -18.14 15.26 11.01
N PHE A 13 -17.12 14.62 11.60
CA PHE A 13 -16.98 14.54 13.05
C PHE A 13 -16.61 15.89 13.65
N ASN A 14 -17.50 16.42 14.49
CA ASN A 14 -17.24 17.60 15.30
C ASN A 14 -17.18 17.20 16.78
N LYS A 15 -16.11 17.61 17.45
CA LYS A 15 -15.94 17.41 18.89
C LYS A 15 -16.84 18.38 19.66
N ASP A 16 -17.61 17.86 20.61
CA ASP A 16 -18.44 18.68 21.50
C ASP A 16 -17.56 19.58 22.38
N LYS A 17 -17.88 20.87 22.45
CA LYS A 17 -17.11 21.85 23.22
C LYS A 17 -17.17 21.49 24.71
N GLY A 18 -16.00 21.29 25.33
CA GLY A 18 -15.88 21.02 26.77
C GLY A 18 -16.09 19.56 27.19
N GLY A 19 -16.46 18.66 26.27
CA GLY A 19 -16.62 17.24 26.56
C GLY A 19 -15.30 16.45 26.50
N ARG A 20 -15.13 15.46 27.40
CA ARG A 20 -14.08 14.45 27.25
C ARG A 20 -14.46 13.54 26.08
N CYS A 21 -13.66 13.52 25.02
CA CYS A 21 -13.93 12.69 23.85
C CYS A 21 -13.07 11.41 23.93
N PRO A 22 -13.66 10.20 23.88
CA PRO A 22 -12.91 8.94 23.81
C PRO A 22 -11.88 8.90 22.67
N LEU A 23 -12.06 9.71 21.63
CA LEU A 23 -11.11 9.88 20.54
C LEU A 23 -9.74 10.42 21.02
N ASP A 24 -9.73 11.28 22.05
CA ASP A 24 -8.47 11.79 22.61
C ASP A 24 -7.68 10.65 23.29
N ASN A 25 -8.38 9.76 24.01
CA ASN A 25 -7.77 8.57 24.61
C ASN A 25 -7.28 7.60 23.53
N PHE A 26 -8.07 7.39 22.49
CA PHE A 26 -7.69 6.57 21.35
C PHE A 26 -6.41 7.09 20.66
N ILE A 27 -6.36 8.38 20.33
CA ILE A 27 -5.16 9.00 19.74
C ILE A 27 -3.98 8.89 20.69
N ARG A 28 -4.21 9.02 22.01
CA ARG A 28 -3.15 8.95 23.01
C ARG A 28 -2.56 7.54 23.14
N ASP A 29 -3.43 6.52 23.24
CA ASP A 29 -3.06 5.17 23.68
C ASP A 29 -2.74 4.27 22.48
N ILE A 30 -3.59 4.28 21.43
CA ILE A 30 -3.37 3.52 20.19
C ILE A 30 -2.28 4.16 19.33
N ASN A 31 -2.18 5.49 19.35
CA ASN A 31 -1.21 6.27 18.58
C ASN A 31 -1.26 5.98 17.05
N PRO A 32 -2.43 6.16 16.40
CA PRO A 32 -2.59 5.90 14.97
C PRO A 32 -1.87 6.95 14.10
N ILE A 33 -1.63 6.62 12.84
CA ILE A 33 -1.39 7.62 11.79
C ILE A 33 -2.71 8.33 11.50
N ILE A 34 -2.70 9.67 11.58
CA ILE A 34 -3.88 10.51 11.36
C ILE A 34 -3.81 11.12 9.98
N LEU A 35 -4.58 10.59 9.04
CA LEU A 35 -4.81 11.15 7.70
C LEU A 35 -6.09 11.99 7.76
N SER A 36 -5.97 13.31 7.96
CA SER A 36 -7.15 14.19 8.11
C SER A 36 -7.26 15.22 6.99
N THR A 37 -8.48 15.41 6.52
CA THR A 37 -8.92 16.58 5.74
C THR A 37 -9.99 17.33 6.55
N CYS A 38 -10.45 18.50 6.09
CA CYS A 38 -11.38 19.32 6.87
C CYS A 38 -12.65 18.60 7.35
N MET A 39 -13.15 17.61 6.58
CA MET A 39 -14.40 16.89 6.87
C MET A 39 -14.23 15.40 7.13
N ARG A 40 -13.05 14.83 6.90
CA ARG A 40 -12.79 13.40 7.06
C ARG A 40 -11.59 13.19 7.96
N HIS A 41 -11.78 12.41 9.01
CA HIS A 41 -10.71 11.98 9.89
C HIS A 41 -10.50 10.48 9.68
N ILE A 42 -9.35 10.11 9.12
CA ILE A 42 -8.98 8.73 8.87
C ILE A 42 -7.82 8.38 9.79
N TYR A 43 -8.03 7.39 10.64
CA TYR A 43 -7.04 6.86 11.57
C TYR A 43 -6.59 5.50 11.08
N VAL A 44 -5.29 5.36 10.83
CA VAL A 44 -4.67 4.10 10.38
C VAL A 44 -3.77 3.56 11.49
N PHE A 45 -3.95 2.30 11.83
CA PHE A 45 -3.24 1.61 12.92
C PHE A 45 -3.19 0.11 12.64
N ASP A 46 -2.37 -0.65 13.35
CA ASP A 46 -2.33 -2.12 13.24
C ASP A 46 -3.02 -2.81 14.43
N GLU A 47 -3.23 -4.12 14.31
CA GLU A 47 -3.77 -4.95 15.40
C GLU A 47 -2.88 -4.93 16.66
N ASN A 48 -1.55 -4.85 16.48
CA ASN A 48 -0.61 -4.83 17.60
C ASN A 48 -0.77 -3.57 18.47
N GLN A 49 -1.11 -2.43 17.87
CA GLN A 49 -1.42 -1.19 18.56
C GLN A 49 -2.71 -1.31 19.38
N VAL A 50 -3.69 -2.09 18.90
CA VAL A 50 -4.96 -2.35 19.60
C VAL A 50 -4.80 -3.35 20.73
N ASN A 51 -4.04 -4.44 20.52
CA ASN A 51 -3.89 -5.52 21.49
C ASN A 51 -3.32 -5.05 22.84
N ASN A 52 -2.60 -3.93 22.85
CA ASN A 52 -2.09 -3.32 24.08
C ASN A 52 -3.16 -2.52 24.86
N TYR A 53 -4.25 -2.10 24.20
CA TYR A 53 -5.30 -1.26 24.76
C TYR A 53 -6.70 -1.60 24.18
N PRO A 54 -7.15 -2.87 24.28
CA PRO A 54 -8.39 -3.30 23.61
C PRO A 54 -9.61 -2.49 24.06
N GLU A 55 -9.70 -2.19 25.36
CA GLU A 55 -10.79 -1.39 25.92
C GLU A 55 -10.89 0.02 25.34
N THR A 56 -9.77 0.60 24.89
CA THR A 56 -9.75 1.98 24.37
C THR A 56 -10.50 2.06 23.04
N LEU A 57 -10.31 1.05 22.17
CA LEU A 57 -11.04 0.97 20.91
C LEU A 57 -12.53 0.68 21.17
N GLU A 58 -12.85 -0.28 22.04
CA GLU A 58 -14.23 -0.61 22.38
C GLU A 58 -14.99 0.62 22.92
N LYS A 59 -14.42 1.35 23.88
CA LYS A 59 -15.01 2.58 24.42
C LYS A 59 -15.26 3.63 23.33
N LEU A 60 -14.35 3.75 22.37
CA LEU A 60 -14.54 4.66 21.23
C LEU A 60 -15.69 4.19 20.33
N ILE A 61 -15.74 2.92 19.94
CA ILE A 61 -16.80 2.38 19.08
C ILE A 61 -18.16 2.49 19.77
N THR A 62 -18.27 2.16 21.07
CA THR A 62 -19.49 2.36 21.84
C THR A 62 -19.93 3.82 21.83
N TYR A 63 -19.01 4.76 22.03
CA TYR A 63 -19.31 6.20 21.99
C TYR A 63 -19.75 6.70 20.61
N LEU A 64 -19.20 6.14 19.53
CA LEU A 64 -19.61 6.47 18.16
C LEU A 64 -20.99 5.90 17.83
N ASN A 65 -21.34 4.74 18.39
CA ASN A 65 -22.66 4.11 18.24
C ASN A 65 -23.75 4.71 19.14
N THR A 66 -23.37 5.37 20.24
CA THR A 66 -24.33 5.89 21.22
C THR A 66 -25.06 7.10 20.64
N PRO A 67 -26.40 7.04 20.46
CA PRO A 67 -27.18 8.19 20.04
C PRO A 67 -27.07 9.31 21.07
N ARG A 68 -26.86 10.55 20.60
CA ARG A 68 -26.78 11.73 21.46
C ARG A 68 -28.03 12.57 21.30
N GLN A 69 -28.58 12.99 22.42
CA GLN A 69 -29.76 13.84 22.44
C GLN A 69 -29.45 15.17 21.74
N HIS A 70 -30.25 15.57 20.76
CA HIS A 70 -30.09 16.80 19.97
C HIS A 70 -28.87 16.86 19.03
N HIS A 71 -28.17 15.74 18.81
CA HIS A 71 -27.09 15.65 17.81
C HIS A 71 -27.43 14.62 16.73
N SER A 72 -26.98 14.89 15.50
CA SER A 72 -27.00 13.90 14.43
C SER A 72 -26.14 12.69 14.79
N PRO A 73 -26.50 11.46 14.39
CA PRO A 73 -25.64 10.30 14.54
C PRO A 73 -24.26 10.54 13.92
N ILE A 74 -23.20 10.08 14.59
CA ILE A 74 -21.86 10.16 14.02
C ILE A 74 -21.73 9.07 12.97
N LYS A 75 -21.44 9.49 11.74
CA LYS A 75 -21.13 8.58 10.65
C LYS A 75 -19.68 8.15 10.78
N TYR A 76 -19.48 6.86 10.97
CA TYR A 76 -18.16 6.26 10.97
C TYR A 76 -18.16 4.94 10.21
N ASN A 77 -16.98 4.54 9.77
CA ASN A 77 -16.71 3.22 9.24
C ASN A 77 -15.46 2.66 9.92
N TYR A 78 -15.57 1.45 10.48
CA TYR A 78 -14.44 0.72 11.05
C TYR A 78 -14.15 -0.50 10.16
N LEU A 79 -13.01 -0.45 9.47
CA LEU A 79 -12.54 -1.49 8.57
C LEU A 79 -11.49 -2.30 9.32
N ASN A 80 -11.86 -3.53 9.70
CA ASN A 80 -11.01 -4.46 10.42
C ASN A 80 -10.37 -5.54 9.54
N ASN A 81 -10.71 -5.56 8.25
CA ASN A 81 -10.06 -6.39 7.25
C ASN A 81 -8.99 -5.56 6.54
N GLY A 82 -7.75 -6.05 6.51
CA GLY A 82 -6.62 -5.32 5.92
C GLY A 82 -6.79 -5.02 4.43
N VAL A 83 -7.40 -5.92 3.65
CA VAL A 83 -7.68 -5.72 2.23
C VAL A 83 -8.72 -4.62 2.05
N ASP A 84 -9.82 -4.66 2.80
CA ASP A 84 -10.89 -3.64 2.71
C ASP A 84 -10.40 -2.27 3.18
N ALA A 85 -9.61 -2.23 4.25
CA ALA A 85 -8.98 -1.03 4.78
C ALA A 85 -8.04 -0.40 3.74
N TYR A 86 -7.19 -1.20 3.11
CA TYR A 86 -6.25 -0.74 2.08
C TYR A 86 -6.97 -0.29 0.81
N SER A 87 -7.94 -1.06 0.33
CA SER A 87 -8.77 -0.74 -0.83
C SER A 87 -9.51 0.59 -0.64
N PHE A 88 -10.10 0.80 0.55
CA PHE A 88 -10.74 2.07 0.91
C PHE A 88 -9.75 3.24 0.84
N LEU A 89 -8.54 3.08 1.38
CA LEU A 89 -7.53 4.13 1.35
C LEU A 89 -7.04 4.44 -0.07
N LEU A 90 -6.88 3.43 -0.92
CA LEU A 90 -6.54 3.62 -2.34
C LEU A 90 -7.64 4.38 -3.07
N LEU A 91 -8.90 3.97 -2.89
CA LEU A 91 -10.05 4.63 -3.49
C LEU A 91 -10.17 6.09 -3.02
N TRP A 92 -9.91 6.33 -1.73
CA TRP A 92 -9.84 7.69 -1.20
C TRP A 92 -8.72 8.50 -1.85
N SER A 93 -7.54 7.91 -2.03
CA SER A 93 -6.35 8.59 -2.55
C SER A 93 -6.51 9.14 -3.98
N ILE A 94 -7.39 8.54 -4.78
CA ILE A 94 -7.75 9.00 -6.13
C ILE A 94 -8.92 10.00 -6.15
N GLY A 95 -9.39 10.46 -4.97
CA GLY A 95 -10.44 11.48 -4.86
C GLY A 95 -11.86 10.96 -5.08
N ALA A 96 -12.08 9.64 -5.04
CA ALA A 96 -13.40 9.04 -5.30
C ALA A 96 -14.42 9.18 -4.16
N LEU A 97 -14.02 9.70 -3.00
CA LEU A 97 -14.95 9.86 -1.85
C LEU A 97 -15.57 11.25 -1.75
N ASN A 98 -15.09 12.24 -2.51
CA ASN A 98 -15.63 13.60 -2.47
C ASN A 98 -16.71 13.80 -3.55
N LYS A 99 -17.98 13.93 -3.13
CA LYS A 99 -19.10 14.12 -4.05
C LYS A 99 -18.99 15.41 -4.88
N ASP A 100 -18.47 16.48 -4.30
CA ASP A 100 -18.39 17.79 -4.97
C ASP A 100 -17.23 17.87 -5.98
N LYS A 101 -16.22 17.01 -5.81
CA LYS A 101 -15.00 16.95 -6.65
C LYS A 101 -14.62 15.51 -6.97
N LEU A 102 -15.59 14.74 -7.41
CA LEU A 102 -15.45 13.30 -7.62
C LEU A 102 -14.34 13.02 -8.64
N LEU A 103 -13.32 12.25 -8.23
CA LEU A 103 -12.12 11.91 -9.02
C LEU A 103 -11.22 13.10 -9.41
N GLN A 104 -11.52 14.31 -8.90
CA GLN A 104 -10.81 15.54 -9.24
C GLN A 104 -10.23 16.25 -8.00
N ASP A 105 -10.30 15.62 -6.83
CA ASP A 105 -9.80 16.20 -5.59
C ASP A 105 -8.29 15.93 -5.39
N ASP A 106 -7.48 16.68 -6.14
CA ASP A 106 -6.01 16.70 -6.07
C ASP A 106 -5.47 16.98 -4.64
N ARG A 107 -6.26 17.67 -3.82
CA ARG A 107 -5.93 17.98 -2.43
C ARG A 107 -5.79 16.72 -1.57
N VAL A 108 -6.48 15.62 -1.89
CA VAL A 108 -6.43 14.39 -1.09
C VAL A 108 -5.03 13.79 -1.13
N LEU A 109 -4.50 13.52 -2.32
CA LEU A 109 -3.17 12.94 -2.48
C LEU A 109 -2.07 13.86 -1.92
N ASN A 110 -2.22 15.17 -2.10
CA ASN A 110 -1.30 16.16 -1.53
C ASN A 110 -1.36 16.18 0.01
N ALA A 111 -2.54 16.05 0.62
CA ALA A 111 -2.69 15.97 2.07
C ALA A 111 -2.07 14.68 2.64
N ILE A 112 -2.22 13.55 1.94
CA ILE A 112 -1.58 12.28 2.31
C ILE A 112 -0.06 12.42 2.27
N ARG A 113 0.51 12.97 1.19
CA ARG A 113 1.96 13.21 1.06
C ARG A 113 2.51 14.13 2.15
N LYS A 114 1.81 15.23 2.42
CA LYS A 114 2.18 16.17 3.48
C LYS A 114 2.17 15.49 4.85
N THR A 115 1.16 14.67 5.12
CA THR A 115 1.07 13.90 6.37
C THR A 115 2.24 12.94 6.47
N TYR A 116 2.53 12.16 5.43
CA TYR A 116 3.69 11.26 5.41
C TYR A 116 4.99 12.02 5.75
N GLN A 117 5.28 13.13 5.07
CA GLN A 117 6.48 13.94 5.31
C GLN A 117 6.55 14.46 6.75
N GLN A 118 5.41 14.87 7.33
CA GLN A 118 5.36 15.33 8.73
C GLN A 118 5.67 14.23 9.74
N TYR A 119 5.28 12.99 9.45
CA TYR A 119 5.58 11.84 10.30
C TYR A 119 7.02 11.38 10.12
N GLU A 120 7.52 11.35 8.88
CA GLU A 120 8.90 10.99 8.54
C GLU A 120 9.94 11.96 9.13
N GLN A 121 9.63 13.26 9.15
CA GLN A 121 10.52 14.30 9.69
C GLN A 121 10.44 14.46 11.22
N ALA A 122 9.53 13.74 11.89
CA ALA A 122 9.39 13.82 13.33
C ALA A 122 10.64 13.21 14.00
N LYS A 123 11.40 14.01 14.75
CA LYS A 123 12.63 13.51 15.39
C LYS A 123 12.33 12.56 16.55
N GLU A 124 11.35 12.90 17.38
CA GLU A 124 10.99 12.16 18.58
C GLU A 124 9.49 12.26 18.90
N GLY A 125 9.01 11.40 19.80
CA GLY A 125 7.65 11.44 20.32
C GLY A 125 6.64 10.59 19.56
N LYS A 126 5.35 10.90 19.76
CA LYS A 126 4.22 10.08 19.29
C LYS A 126 4.19 9.88 17.78
N LYS A 127 4.42 10.94 17.02
CA LYS A 127 4.45 10.88 15.55
C LYS A 127 5.54 9.95 15.05
N GLN A 128 6.75 10.05 15.60
CA GLN A 128 7.86 9.18 15.19
C GLN A 128 7.61 7.72 15.57
N SER A 129 7.04 7.47 16.75
CA SER A 129 6.63 6.12 17.15
C SER A 129 5.57 5.54 16.22
N ALA A 130 4.54 6.32 15.87
CA ALA A 130 3.50 5.88 14.94
C ALA A 130 4.07 5.63 13.54
N PHE A 131 4.97 6.49 13.07
CA PHE A 131 5.66 6.35 11.79
C PHE A 131 6.47 5.05 11.74
N ASN A 132 7.32 4.80 12.74
CA ASN A 132 8.16 3.61 12.77
C ASN A 132 7.35 2.31 12.73
N LYS A 133 6.20 2.27 13.43
CA LYS A 133 5.29 1.11 13.39
C LYS A 133 4.64 0.91 12.02
N ASN A 134 4.30 2.00 11.32
CA ASN A 134 3.51 1.97 10.10
C ASN A 134 4.31 2.27 8.83
N LYS A 135 5.65 2.35 8.92
CA LYS A 135 6.52 2.85 7.83
C LYS A 135 6.40 2.01 6.56
N GLU A 136 6.47 0.69 6.71
CA GLU A 136 6.38 -0.24 5.58
C GLU A 136 5.04 -0.08 4.85
N PHE A 137 3.95 -0.12 5.61
CA PHE A 137 2.59 0.12 5.12
C PHE A 137 2.49 1.47 4.39
N LEU A 138 2.98 2.56 5.00
CA LEU A 138 2.88 3.91 4.41
C LEU A 138 3.66 4.02 3.09
N ASN A 139 4.82 3.37 3.00
CA ASN A 139 5.62 3.35 1.78
C ASN A 139 4.91 2.63 0.64
N CYS A 140 4.37 1.44 0.92
CA CYS A 140 3.55 0.69 -0.04
C CYS A 140 2.32 1.49 -0.44
N PHE A 141 1.59 2.04 0.53
CA PHE A 141 0.38 2.81 0.28
C PHE A 141 0.64 4.03 -0.61
N LEU A 142 1.71 4.81 -0.34
CA LEU A 142 2.05 5.97 -1.18
C LEU A 142 2.45 5.59 -2.60
N LEU A 143 3.21 4.51 -2.76
CA LEU A 143 3.59 4.00 -4.07
C LEU A 143 2.35 3.60 -4.86
N ASP A 144 1.45 2.83 -4.23
CA ASP A 144 0.27 2.27 -4.87
C ASP A 144 -0.77 3.37 -5.14
N ALA A 145 -0.97 4.31 -4.22
CA ALA A 145 -1.81 5.48 -4.42
C ALA A 145 -1.32 6.32 -5.61
N LYS A 146 0.00 6.52 -5.75
CA LYS A 146 0.58 7.21 -6.92
C LYS A 146 0.30 6.45 -8.21
N ARG A 147 0.45 5.13 -8.22
CA ARG A 147 0.24 4.29 -9.40
C ARG A 147 -1.23 4.17 -9.78
N MET A 148 -2.14 4.07 -8.80
CA MET A 148 -3.59 4.08 -9.02
C MET A 148 -4.06 5.44 -9.56
N HIS A 149 -3.54 6.54 -9.03
CA HIS A 149 -3.81 7.87 -9.60
C HIS A 149 -3.29 8.00 -11.04
N LYS A 150 -2.14 7.40 -11.35
CA LYS A 150 -1.66 7.33 -12.73
C LYS A 150 -2.60 6.49 -13.61
N ALA A 151 -3.04 5.32 -13.13
CA ALA A 151 -4.00 4.48 -13.85
C ALA A 151 -5.32 5.21 -14.15
N LEU A 152 -5.80 6.06 -13.22
CA LEU A 152 -6.93 6.95 -13.48
C LEU A 152 -6.68 7.90 -14.66
N ILE A 153 -5.53 8.57 -14.68
CA ILE A 153 -5.17 9.49 -15.77
C ILE A 153 -5.00 8.75 -17.11
N ASP A 154 -4.37 7.58 -17.08
CA ASP A 154 -4.12 6.77 -18.28
C ASP A 154 -5.42 6.17 -18.83
N PHE A 155 -6.38 5.85 -17.96
CA PHE A 155 -7.73 5.38 -18.33
C PHE A 155 -8.62 6.51 -18.86
N ILE A 156 -8.61 7.66 -18.19
CA ILE A 156 -9.38 8.83 -18.58
C ILE A 156 -8.58 10.10 -18.32
N SER A 157 -8.33 10.88 -19.37
CA SER A 157 -7.60 12.14 -19.24
C SER A 157 -8.34 13.10 -18.29
N VAL A 158 -7.58 13.95 -17.61
CA VAL A 158 -8.14 14.91 -16.63
C VAL A 158 -9.18 15.84 -17.27
N ASP A 159 -8.97 16.23 -18.52
CA ASP A 159 -9.91 17.10 -19.24
C ASP A 159 -11.18 16.36 -19.64
N ALA A 160 -11.07 15.12 -20.12
CA ALA A 160 -12.23 14.28 -20.41
C ALA A 160 -13.08 14.02 -19.15
N LEU A 161 -12.44 13.84 -17.99
CA LEU A 161 -13.13 13.65 -16.72
C LEU A 161 -13.98 14.87 -16.30
N LYS A 162 -13.61 16.09 -16.71
CA LYS A 162 -14.41 17.31 -16.42
C LYS A 162 -15.70 17.33 -17.21
N GLU A 163 -15.69 16.78 -18.42
CA GLU A 163 -16.84 16.72 -19.32
C GLU A 163 -17.82 15.59 -18.97
N LYS A 164 -17.39 14.62 -18.14
CA LYS A 164 -18.25 13.51 -17.69
C LYS A 164 -19.40 13.96 -16.81
N THR A 165 -20.57 13.37 -17.06
CA THR A 165 -21.76 13.49 -16.23
C THR A 165 -21.55 12.87 -14.84
N PRO A 166 -22.35 13.24 -13.82
CA PRO A 166 -22.27 12.61 -12.51
C PRO A 166 -22.41 11.08 -12.56
N THR A 167 -23.33 10.55 -13.37
CA THR A 167 -23.55 9.11 -13.52
C THR A 167 -22.33 8.39 -14.10
N GLU A 168 -21.72 8.93 -15.16
CA GLU A 168 -20.50 8.35 -15.73
C GLU A 168 -19.34 8.37 -14.71
N LYS A 169 -19.24 9.41 -13.87
CA LYS A 169 -18.23 9.45 -12.81
C LYS A 169 -18.49 8.37 -11.75
N GLU A 170 -19.75 8.10 -11.41
CA GLU A 170 -20.11 7.01 -10.49
C GLU A 170 -19.76 5.62 -11.06
N GLU A 171 -19.95 5.40 -12.36
CA GLU A 171 -19.52 4.17 -13.04
C GLU A 171 -17.99 3.99 -12.99
N ILE A 172 -17.23 5.06 -13.24
CA ILE A 172 -15.76 5.04 -13.11
C ILE A 172 -15.37 4.74 -11.66
N VAL A 173 -16.04 5.34 -10.68
CA VAL A 173 -15.79 5.04 -9.26
C VAL A 173 -16.07 3.58 -8.93
N ALA A 174 -17.11 2.98 -9.51
CA ALA A 174 -17.41 1.56 -9.31
C ALA A 174 -16.28 0.66 -9.88
N GLN A 175 -15.79 0.97 -11.08
CA GLN A 175 -14.65 0.23 -11.67
C GLN A 175 -13.37 0.39 -10.83
N PHE A 176 -13.08 1.60 -10.36
CA PHE A 176 -11.91 1.85 -9.54
C PHE A 176 -12.04 1.27 -8.13
N LYS A 177 -13.25 1.13 -7.59
CA LYS A 177 -13.48 0.42 -6.34
C LYS A 177 -13.04 -1.04 -6.45
N GLU A 178 -13.43 -1.70 -7.55
CA GLU A 178 -13.02 -3.07 -7.84
C GLU A 178 -11.50 -3.16 -8.08
N ALA A 179 -10.94 -2.26 -8.89
CA ALA A 179 -9.50 -2.22 -9.15
C ALA A 179 -8.67 -1.98 -7.87
N CYS A 180 -9.14 -1.12 -6.95
CA CYS A 180 -8.50 -0.89 -5.66
C CYS A 180 -8.56 -2.15 -4.77
N HIS A 181 -9.64 -2.93 -4.84
CA HIS A 181 -9.77 -4.19 -4.12
C HIS A 181 -8.77 -5.23 -4.65
N LYS A 182 -8.75 -5.49 -5.96
CA LYS A 182 -7.76 -6.36 -6.61
C LYS A 182 -6.31 -5.95 -6.30
N CYS A 183 -6.03 -4.66 -6.29
CA CYS A 183 -4.72 -4.12 -5.91
C CYS A 183 -4.37 -4.42 -4.44
N ALA A 184 -5.32 -4.26 -3.52
CA ALA A 184 -5.14 -4.58 -2.11
C ALA A 184 -4.88 -6.08 -1.89
N GLU A 185 -5.61 -6.95 -2.58
CA GLU A 185 -5.38 -8.40 -2.52
C GLU A 185 -3.99 -8.77 -3.09
N ALA A 186 -3.60 -8.18 -4.22
CA ALA A 186 -2.28 -8.39 -4.82
C ALA A 186 -1.14 -7.89 -3.90
N ARG A 187 -1.40 -6.87 -3.07
CA ARG A 187 -0.47 -6.43 -2.03
C ARG A 187 -0.40 -7.43 -0.87
N ASP A 188 -1.55 -7.87 -0.35
CA ASP A 188 -1.63 -8.79 0.79
C ASP A 188 -0.97 -10.14 0.50
N SER A 189 -1.13 -10.64 -0.73
CA SER A 189 -0.46 -11.86 -1.20
C SER A 189 1.04 -11.71 -1.44
N GLY A 190 1.58 -10.48 -1.38
CA GLY A 190 2.98 -10.18 -1.67
C GLY A 190 3.32 -10.14 -3.16
N LEU A 191 2.35 -10.37 -4.05
CA LEU A 191 2.56 -10.40 -5.49
C LEU A 191 3.20 -9.10 -6.02
N LEU A 192 2.73 -7.95 -5.53
CA LEU A 192 3.23 -6.64 -5.95
C LEU A 192 4.71 -6.38 -5.59
N ASP A 193 5.29 -7.16 -4.68
CA ASP A 193 6.71 -7.04 -4.32
C ASP A 193 7.60 -7.59 -5.46
N HIS A 194 7.04 -8.46 -6.31
CA HIS A 194 7.70 -9.03 -7.49
C HIS A 194 7.40 -8.25 -8.78
N LEU A 195 6.31 -7.47 -8.81
CA LEU A 195 5.85 -6.76 -10.00
C LEU A 195 6.26 -5.27 -9.99
N ILE A 196 7.57 -5.00 -10.02
CA ILE A 196 8.12 -3.64 -9.85
C ILE A 196 7.62 -2.66 -10.94
N LYS A 197 7.39 -3.14 -12.17
CA LYS A 197 6.96 -2.32 -13.32
C LYS A 197 5.51 -2.57 -13.74
N PHE A 198 4.70 -3.17 -12.88
CA PHE A 198 3.31 -3.49 -13.20
C PHE A 198 2.52 -2.26 -13.64
N ASN A 199 1.74 -2.41 -14.72
CA ASN A 199 0.81 -1.38 -15.14
C ASN A 199 -0.50 -1.49 -14.33
N TYR A 200 -0.80 -0.48 -13.52
CA TYR A 200 -1.97 -0.50 -12.63
C TYR A 200 -3.29 -0.35 -13.37
N THR A 201 -3.30 0.03 -14.66
CA THR A 201 -4.52 -0.05 -15.48
C THR A 201 -5.00 -1.47 -15.64
N ASN A 202 -4.12 -2.48 -15.50
CA ASN A 202 -4.50 -3.89 -15.61
C ASN A 202 -5.47 -4.31 -14.50
N PHE A 203 -5.51 -3.63 -13.35
CA PHE A 203 -6.51 -3.90 -12.31
C PHE A 203 -7.95 -3.57 -12.72
N LEU A 204 -8.14 -2.80 -13.80
CA LEU A 204 -9.46 -2.52 -14.37
C LEU A 204 -9.98 -3.66 -15.27
N LEU A 205 -9.12 -4.63 -15.61
CA LEU A 205 -9.51 -5.79 -16.41
C LEU A 205 -10.36 -6.77 -15.59
N ASP A 206 -11.03 -7.68 -16.29
CA ASP A 206 -11.62 -8.85 -15.67
C ASP A 206 -10.55 -9.74 -15.03
N SER A 207 -10.99 -10.67 -14.17
CA SER A 207 -10.11 -11.52 -13.38
C SER A 207 -9.17 -12.37 -14.25
N ASP A 208 -9.66 -12.97 -15.33
CA ASP A 208 -8.86 -13.84 -16.20
C ASP A 208 -7.79 -13.03 -16.94
N SER A 209 -8.17 -11.91 -17.56
CA SER A 209 -7.24 -11.02 -18.23
C SER A 209 -6.18 -10.44 -17.27
N LEU A 210 -6.58 -10.09 -16.04
CA LEU A 210 -5.64 -9.64 -15.02
C LEU A 210 -4.63 -10.73 -14.66
N LYS A 211 -5.07 -11.99 -14.54
CA LYS A 211 -4.18 -13.14 -14.29
C LYS A 211 -3.13 -13.29 -15.37
N GLU A 212 -3.55 -13.25 -16.63
CA GLU A 212 -2.63 -13.34 -17.78
C GLU A 212 -1.58 -12.23 -17.72
N MET A 213 -2.02 -10.97 -17.51
CA MET A 213 -1.09 -9.84 -17.40
C MET A 213 -0.12 -9.96 -16.22
N ILE A 214 -0.56 -10.56 -15.11
CA ILE A 214 0.30 -10.84 -13.95
C ILE A 214 1.35 -11.90 -14.33
N LEU A 215 0.93 -13.01 -14.92
CA LEU A 215 1.83 -14.09 -15.33
C LEU A 215 2.89 -13.61 -16.33
N ASP A 216 2.48 -12.84 -17.33
CA ASP A 216 3.41 -12.24 -18.31
C ASP A 216 4.47 -11.37 -17.63
N ASN A 217 4.07 -10.56 -16.64
CA ASN A 217 5.01 -9.74 -15.89
C ASN A 217 5.93 -10.57 -14.98
N LEU A 218 5.44 -11.68 -14.41
CA LEU A 218 6.25 -12.58 -13.60
C LEU A 218 7.30 -13.29 -14.45
N HIS A 219 6.92 -13.83 -15.62
CA HIS A 219 7.86 -14.44 -16.55
C HIS A 219 8.89 -13.44 -17.05
N ALA A 220 8.49 -12.22 -17.42
CA ALA A 220 9.44 -11.17 -17.81
C ALA A 220 10.41 -10.80 -16.67
N ALA A 221 9.96 -10.83 -15.41
CA ALA A 221 10.81 -10.60 -14.24
C ALA A 221 11.79 -11.78 -14.02
N GLU A 222 11.32 -13.02 -14.18
CA GLU A 222 12.13 -14.23 -14.11
C GLU A 222 13.24 -14.20 -15.17
N GLU A 223 12.88 -13.99 -16.45
CA GLU A 223 13.84 -13.89 -17.57
C GLU A 223 14.90 -12.80 -17.31
N SER A 224 14.48 -11.64 -16.80
CA SER A 224 15.42 -10.56 -16.47
C SER A 224 16.41 -10.96 -15.35
N LEU A 225 15.96 -11.74 -14.36
CA LEU A 225 16.81 -12.24 -13.29
C LEU A 225 17.73 -13.36 -13.77
N GLN A 226 17.24 -14.27 -14.60
CA GLN A 226 18.05 -15.31 -15.24
C GLN A 226 19.16 -14.69 -16.09
N HIS A 227 18.84 -13.68 -16.91
CA HIS A 227 19.85 -12.95 -17.70
C HIS A 227 20.92 -12.30 -16.80
N LYS A 228 20.52 -11.64 -15.70
CA LYS A 228 21.47 -11.06 -14.73
C LYS A 228 22.36 -12.12 -14.06
N LEU A 229 21.79 -13.29 -13.77
CA LEU A 229 22.54 -14.41 -13.20
C LEU A 229 23.57 -14.93 -14.22
N GLU A 230 23.17 -15.10 -15.47
CA GLU A 230 24.08 -15.48 -16.56
C GLU A 230 25.19 -14.46 -16.80
N GLU A 231 24.88 -13.17 -16.83
CA GLU A 231 25.88 -12.09 -16.96
C GLU A 231 26.89 -12.14 -15.81
N LYS A 232 26.41 -12.32 -14.57
CA LYS A 232 27.29 -12.48 -13.41
C LYS A 232 28.13 -13.75 -13.49
N ASN A 233 27.62 -14.83 -14.07
CA ASN A 233 28.37 -16.07 -14.29
C ASN A 233 29.40 -15.94 -15.43
N LYS A 234 29.12 -15.10 -16.43
CA LYS A 234 29.99 -14.78 -17.56
C LYS A 234 31.06 -13.73 -17.24
N SER A 235 30.86 -12.89 -16.22
CA SER A 235 31.86 -11.92 -15.76
C SER A 235 33.12 -12.67 -15.27
N PRO A 236 34.25 -12.57 -15.98
CA PRO A 236 35.47 -13.21 -15.53
C PRO A 236 35.97 -12.43 -14.32
N SER A 237 35.92 -13.05 -13.14
CA SER A 237 36.67 -12.64 -11.94
C SER A 237 38.20 -12.76 -12.13
N ARG A 238 38.72 -12.64 -13.35
CA ARG A 238 40.13 -12.86 -13.69
C ARG A 238 40.58 -11.98 -14.84
N LEU A 239 40.87 -10.71 -14.56
CA LEU A 239 41.80 -9.93 -15.40
C LEU A 239 42.51 -8.80 -14.62
N ILE A 240 42.63 -8.92 -13.29
CA ILE A 240 43.47 -8.01 -12.48
C ILE A 240 44.26 -8.81 -11.44
N THR A 241 45.20 -9.63 -11.88
CA THR A 241 46.20 -10.24 -10.98
C THR A 241 47.58 -10.27 -11.63
N PHE A 242 48.05 -9.13 -12.13
CA PHE A 242 49.47 -8.99 -12.46
C PHE A 242 50.15 -7.74 -11.87
N PHE A 243 49.41 -6.77 -11.27
CA PHE A 243 50.02 -5.51 -10.76
C PHE A 243 49.37 -4.88 -9.49
N ALA A 244 48.75 -5.63 -8.58
CA ALA A 244 48.11 -5.03 -7.39
C ALA A 244 49.00 -5.09 -6.12
N ASN A 245 49.24 -3.93 -5.49
CA ASN A 245 49.92 -3.74 -4.19
C ASN A 245 49.20 -4.47 -3.05
N GLU A 246 49.89 -4.75 -1.94
CA GLU A 246 49.36 -5.50 -0.78
C GLU A 246 48.08 -4.93 -0.16
N GLU A 247 47.85 -3.61 -0.21
CA GLU A 247 46.61 -2.99 0.28
C GLU A 247 45.36 -3.31 -0.59
N LEU A 248 45.54 -3.65 -1.86
CA LEU A 248 44.45 -4.07 -2.76
C LEU A 248 44.07 -5.54 -2.56
N ARG A 249 44.87 -6.35 -1.85
CA ARG A 249 44.59 -7.78 -1.64
C ARG A 249 43.41 -7.99 -0.67
N GLU A 250 43.27 -7.16 0.35
CA GLU A 250 42.15 -7.26 1.30
C GLU A 250 40.81 -6.86 0.64
N GLU A 251 40.79 -5.81 -0.19
CA GLU A 251 39.60 -5.47 -0.99
C GLU A 251 39.29 -6.53 -2.07
N GLN A 252 40.32 -7.20 -2.60
CA GLN A 252 40.17 -8.29 -3.59
C GLN A 252 39.70 -9.62 -2.99
N GLU A 253 39.87 -9.88 -1.69
CA GLU A 253 39.26 -11.04 -1.03
C GLU A 253 37.77 -10.82 -0.69
N ASP A 254 37.36 -9.56 -0.53
CA ASP A 254 36.00 -9.16 -0.18
C ASP A 254 35.06 -9.09 -1.39
N LEU A 255 35.61 -8.84 -2.59
CA LEU A 255 34.89 -8.80 -3.88
C LEU A 255 34.28 -10.15 -4.31
N PRO A 256 35.00 -11.29 -4.28
CA PRO A 256 34.46 -12.61 -4.60
C PRO A 256 33.32 -13.03 -3.69
N ARG A 257 33.39 -12.68 -2.40
CA ARG A 257 32.34 -12.98 -1.40
C ARG A 257 31.05 -12.20 -1.70
N LYS A 258 31.17 -10.90 -2.01
CA LYS A 258 30.02 -10.06 -2.38
C LYS A 258 29.35 -10.50 -3.69
N ASP A 259 30.13 -10.97 -4.66
CA ASP A 259 29.58 -11.48 -5.92
C ASP A 259 28.86 -12.83 -5.76
N GLU A 260 29.38 -13.71 -4.91
CA GLU A 260 28.74 -14.99 -4.58
C GLU A 260 27.44 -14.79 -3.78
N GLU A 261 27.45 -13.93 -2.77
CA GLU A 261 26.23 -13.55 -2.03
C GLU A 261 25.16 -12.96 -2.96
N SER A 262 25.58 -12.10 -3.91
CA SER A 262 24.67 -11.52 -4.90
C SER A 262 24.07 -12.58 -5.83
N ARG A 263 24.84 -13.57 -6.28
CA ARG A 263 24.33 -14.69 -7.10
C ARG A 263 23.34 -15.55 -6.33
N GLN A 264 23.64 -15.86 -5.07
CA GLN A 264 22.75 -16.62 -4.18
C GLN A 264 21.42 -15.88 -3.97
N GLN A 265 21.47 -14.56 -3.75
CA GLN A 265 20.25 -13.74 -3.64
C GLN A 265 19.42 -13.74 -4.92
N ILE A 266 20.05 -13.69 -6.10
CA ILE A 266 19.34 -13.76 -7.39
C ILE A 266 18.70 -15.15 -7.56
N ALA A 267 19.42 -16.22 -7.26
CA ALA A 267 18.91 -17.58 -7.36
C ALA A 267 17.70 -17.83 -6.43
N LEU A 268 17.76 -17.34 -5.18
CA LEU A 268 16.64 -17.38 -4.24
C LEU A 268 15.41 -16.64 -4.79
N ARG A 269 15.61 -15.44 -5.36
CA ARG A 269 14.50 -14.68 -5.97
C ARG A 269 13.86 -15.40 -7.16
N ILE A 270 14.64 -16.10 -7.98
CA ILE A 270 14.12 -16.91 -9.09
C ILE A 270 13.29 -18.07 -8.54
N ALA A 271 13.76 -18.77 -7.50
CA ALA A 271 13.02 -19.85 -6.88
C ALA A 271 11.69 -19.37 -6.26
N ASP A 272 11.69 -18.21 -5.60
CA ASP A 272 10.48 -17.58 -5.06
C ASP A 272 9.48 -17.23 -6.17
N LEU A 273 9.95 -16.65 -7.29
CA LEU A 273 9.12 -16.35 -8.45
C LEU A 273 8.50 -17.61 -9.07
N ASN A 274 9.29 -18.69 -9.23
CA ASN A 274 8.79 -19.92 -9.84
C ASN A 274 7.74 -20.59 -8.97
N THR A 275 7.93 -20.54 -7.65
CA THR A 275 6.91 -20.99 -6.69
C THR A 275 5.61 -20.19 -6.88
N LEU A 276 5.71 -18.86 -7.05
CA LEU A 276 4.55 -17.99 -7.24
C LEU A 276 3.81 -18.25 -8.56
N ILE A 277 4.56 -18.36 -9.66
CA ILE A 277 4.06 -18.67 -11.01
C ILE A 277 3.29 -19.99 -10.98
N THR A 278 3.93 -21.07 -10.51
CA THR A 278 3.28 -22.39 -10.43
C THR A 278 2.04 -22.36 -9.54
N SER A 279 2.04 -21.59 -8.46
CA SER A 279 0.87 -21.44 -7.60
C SER A 279 -0.32 -20.77 -8.31
N LEU A 280 -0.04 -19.75 -9.14
CA LEU A 280 -1.04 -19.02 -9.92
C LEU A 280 -1.58 -19.86 -11.08
N GLU A 281 -0.71 -20.60 -11.77
CA GLU A 281 -1.08 -21.51 -12.86
C GLU A 281 -1.96 -22.66 -12.36
N MET A 282 -1.57 -23.33 -11.28
CA MET A 282 -2.32 -24.45 -10.72
C MET A 282 -3.60 -24.03 -9.98
N GLY A 283 -3.83 -22.72 -9.78
CA GLY A 283 -4.90 -22.22 -8.92
C GLY A 283 -4.80 -22.74 -7.48
N ALA A 284 -3.62 -23.23 -7.06
CA ALA A 284 -3.45 -24.09 -5.90
C ALA A 284 -2.94 -23.37 -4.65
N SER A 285 -2.76 -22.05 -4.69
CA SER A 285 -2.26 -21.36 -3.51
C SER A 285 -3.38 -21.16 -2.48
N ALA A 286 -3.19 -21.74 -1.30
CA ALA A 286 -3.92 -21.36 -0.09
C ALA A 286 -3.75 -19.86 0.26
N ARG A 287 -2.80 -19.16 -0.38
CA ARG A 287 -2.57 -17.70 -0.32
C ARG A 287 -2.99 -16.94 -1.59
N ALA A 288 -3.45 -17.63 -2.63
CA ALA A 288 -4.04 -17.05 -3.83
C ALA A 288 -5.41 -17.68 -4.11
N LYS A 289 -6.35 -17.42 -3.21
CA LYS A 289 -7.79 -17.40 -3.58
C LYS A 289 -8.13 -16.27 -4.56
N LEU A 290 -7.13 -15.69 -5.23
CA LEU A 290 -7.09 -14.27 -5.56
C LEU A 290 -7.62 -13.91 -6.95
N ILE A 291 -8.05 -14.89 -7.75
CA ILE A 291 -8.59 -14.68 -9.10
C ILE A 291 -9.58 -15.81 -9.47
N MET A 292 -10.59 -16.06 -8.63
CA MET A 292 -11.81 -16.80 -8.98
C MET A 292 -13.00 -16.06 -8.39
#